data_AF-A0A6L4YPG6-F1
#
_entry.id   AF-A0A6L4YPG6-F1
#
_cell.length_a   1.000
_cell.length_b   1.000
_cell.length_c   1.000
_cell.angle_alpha   90.00
_cell.angle_beta   90.00
_cell.angle_gamma   90.00
#
_symmetry.space_group_name_H-M   'P 1'
#
loop_
_entity.id
_entity.type
_entity.pdbx_description
1 polymer ?
#
loop_
_entity_poly.entity_id
_entity_poly.type
_entity_poly.pdbx_seq_one_letter_code
_entity_poly.pdbx_strand_id
1 'polypeptide(L)'
;LSAGTPIFNGGDEFLRTLKGNNNAYNLDSSGNWLNYNLTANQTNFYNFSQKIIAFRKAHPALRPLNFYSSVDTNSNIMEQLRWFKPDGGVADTAYFDNPSNHSIAYRLDGTEFGDSASSIYIAYNGWKDLVNFRLPWPGNGKTWYRVMDSSSWNEVSGNIVNPGSEVLIGGENTIYGLHGRGVLVLIAK
;
A
#
# COMPACT_ATOMS: atom_id res chain seq x y z
N LEU A 1 3.69 3.86 1.72
CA LEU A 1 3.15 4.28 0.40
C LEU A 1 2.56 5.69 0.42
N SER A 2 2.51 6.35 1.57
CA SER A 2 2.09 7.75 1.70
C SER A 2 2.93 8.70 0.85
N ALA A 3 2.35 9.85 0.52
CA ALA A 3 3.08 11.00 -0.02
C ALA A 3 4.11 11.54 1.00
N GLY A 4 5.08 12.32 0.50
CA GLY A 4 6.21 12.83 1.27
C GLY A 4 7.48 11.96 1.17
N THR A 5 8.50 12.30 1.96
CA THR A 5 9.81 11.62 1.92
C THR A 5 9.86 10.53 3.00
N PRO A 6 9.87 9.23 2.63
CA PRO A 6 10.00 8.15 3.61
C PRO A 6 11.41 8.10 4.19
N ILE A 7 11.50 7.79 5.48
CA ILE A 7 12.72 7.38 6.18
C ILE A 7 12.46 6.04 6.85
N PHE A 8 13.47 5.17 6.91
CA PHE A 8 13.43 3.90 7.65
C PHE A 8 14.77 3.70 8.37
N ASN A 9 14.80 2.88 9.43
CA ASN A 9 16.04 2.61 10.14
C ASN A 9 16.81 1.49 9.44
N GLY A 10 18.13 1.61 9.37
CA GLY A 10 18.98 0.53 8.88
C GLY A 10 18.77 -0.75 9.70
N GLY A 11 18.47 -1.84 9.01
CA GLY A 11 18.14 -3.14 9.57
C GLY A 11 16.63 -3.43 9.66
N ASP A 12 15.76 -2.43 9.53
CA ASP A 12 14.31 -2.67 9.47
C ASP A 12 13.97 -3.55 8.26
N GLU A 13 14.72 -3.43 7.16
CA GLU A 13 14.53 -4.20 5.92
C GLU A 13 14.67 -5.72 6.11
N PHE A 14 15.32 -6.19 7.18
CA PHE A 14 15.44 -7.61 7.50
C PHE A 14 14.96 -7.94 8.92
N LEU A 15 14.07 -7.12 9.48
CA LEU A 15 13.46 -7.31 10.80
C LEU A 15 14.50 -7.31 11.94
N ARG A 16 15.42 -6.33 11.95
CA ARG A 16 16.35 -6.13 13.08
C ARG A 16 15.59 -6.05 14.40
N THR A 17 16.08 -6.75 15.41
CA THR A 17 15.53 -6.73 16.76
C THR A 17 16.55 -6.22 17.76
N LEU A 18 16.11 -5.31 18.63
CA LEU A 18 16.81 -4.91 19.85
C LEU A 18 16.29 -5.67 21.09
N LYS A 19 15.55 -6.77 20.86
CA LYS A 19 14.95 -7.61 21.91
C LYS A 19 14.11 -6.81 22.92
N GLY A 20 13.37 -5.82 22.43
CA GLY A 20 12.51 -4.96 23.24
C GLY A 20 13.21 -3.73 23.84
N ASN A 21 14.53 -3.56 23.67
CA ASN A 21 15.19 -2.33 24.07
C ASN A 21 14.87 -1.18 23.08
N ASN A 22 14.14 -0.17 23.54
CA ASN A 22 13.78 1.01 22.76
C ASN A 22 14.75 2.21 22.93
N ASN A 23 15.84 2.03 23.68
CA ASN A 23 16.80 3.09 23.99
C ASN A 23 18.25 2.55 24.04
N ALA A 24 18.70 1.92 22.94
CA ALA A 24 20.03 1.30 22.82
C ALA A 24 21.20 2.30 22.62
N TYR A 25 21.10 3.52 23.18
CA TYR A 25 22.05 4.61 22.92
C TYR A 25 23.47 4.35 23.43
N ASN A 26 23.61 3.53 24.47
CA ASN A 26 24.88 3.19 25.13
C ASN A 26 25.32 1.73 24.89
N LEU A 27 24.71 1.05 23.91
CA LEU A 27 25.03 -0.35 23.59
C LEU A 27 25.94 -0.45 22.37
N ASP A 28 27.24 -0.53 22.63
CA ASP A 28 28.22 -0.99 21.64
C ASP A 28 28.46 -2.50 21.80
N SER A 29 27.56 -3.30 21.23
CA SER A 29 27.64 -4.77 21.29
C SER A 29 26.81 -5.41 20.17
N SER A 30 26.92 -6.73 20.03
CA SER A 30 26.07 -7.53 19.11
C SER A 30 24.56 -7.41 19.39
N GLY A 31 24.16 -6.85 20.55
CA GLY A 31 22.78 -6.47 20.83
C GLY A 31 22.27 -5.27 20.04
N ASN A 32 23.15 -4.48 19.40
CA ASN A 32 22.79 -3.29 18.63
C ASN A 32 23.34 -3.29 17.19
N TRP A 33 24.47 -3.98 16.95
CA TRP A 33 25.07 -4.10 15.62
C TRP A 33 24.11 -4.74 14.59
N LEU A 34 24.31 -4.40 13.31
CA LEU A 34 23.59 -5.06 12.21
C LEU A 34 24.10 -6.49 12.02
N ASN A 35 23.18 -7.43 11.78
CA ASN A 35 23.49 -8.83 11.52
C ASN A 35 22.95 -9.25 10.15
N TYR A 36 23.86 -9.60 9.25
CA TYR A 36 23.54 -10.00 7.87
C TYR A 36 23.40 -11.52 7.69
N ASN A 37 23.52 -12.31 8.75
CA ASN A 37 23.20 -13.74 8.73
C ASN A 37 21.67 -13.90 8.87
N LEU A 38 20.98 -13.80 7.74
CA LEU A 38 19.51 -13.75 7.69
C LEU A 38 18.88 -15.14 7.72
N THR A 39 17.80 -15.29 8.49
CA THR A 39 16.89 -16.43 8.39
C THR A 39 16.00 -16.33 7.14
N ALA A 40 15.34 -17.43 6.75
CA ALA A 40 14.41 -17.43 5.61
C ALA A 40 13.34 -16.32 5.71
N ASN A 41 12.74 -16.12 6.89
CA ASN A 41 11.73 -15.08 7.09
C ASN A 41 12.32 -13.67 6.94
N GLN A 42 13.54 -13.45 7.41
CA GLN A 42 14.22 -12.16 7.25
C GLN A 42 14.60 -11.91 5.80
N THR A 43 15.06 -12.94 5.06
CA THR A 43 15.30 -12.84 3.62
C THR A 43 14.00 -12.54 2.86
N ASN A 44 12.88 -13.14 3.24
CA ASN A 44 11.57 -12.83 2.65
C ASN A 44 11.18 -11.37 2.88
N PHE A 45 11.35 -10.86 4.11
CA PHE A 45 11.06 -9.46 4.42
C PHE A 45 12.01 -8.48 3.73
N TYR A 46 13.28 -8.86 3.56
CA TYR A 46 14.25 -8.11 2.76
C TYR A 46 13.81 -7.98 1.30
N ASN A 47 13.38 -9.08 0.70
CA ASN A 47 12.85 -9.08 -0.67
C ASN A 47 11.57 -8.22 -0.78
N PHE A 48 10.67 -8.31 0.20
CA PHE A 48 9.48 -7.46 0.28
C PHE A 48 9.89 -5.97 0.35
N SER A 49 10.85 -5.62 1.21
CA SER A 49 11.36 -4.26 1.41
C SER A 49 11.98 -3.70 0.13
N GLN A 50 12.80 -4.49 -0.57
CA GLN A 50 13.35 -4.10 -1.87
C GLN A 50 12.25 -3.80 -2.89
N LYS A 51 11.26 -4.69 -3.00
CA LYS A 51 10.18 -4.56 -3.97
C LYS A 51 9.26 -3.39 -3.68
N ILE A 52 8.90 -3.13 -2.42
CA ILE A 52 8.01 -2.00 -2.08
C ILE A 52 8.71 -0.66 -2.29
N ILE A 53 10.04 -0.58 -2.04
CA ILE A 53 10.84 0.60 -2.37
C ILE A 53 10.93 0.79 -3.90
N ALA A 54 11.16 -0.30 -4.65
CA ALA A 54 11.18 -0.25 -6.11
C ALA A 54 9.83 0.19 -6.70
N PHE A 55 8.73 -0.37 -6.20
CA PHE A 55 7.37 0.04 -6.54
C PHE A 55 7.19 1.54 -6.24
N ARG A 56 7.54 1.98 -5.03
CA ARG A 56 7.46 3.39 -4.65
C ARG A 56 8.22 4.28 -5.64
N LYS A 57 9.40 3.89 -6.13
CA LYS A 57 10.23 4.63 -7.10
C LYS A 57 9.67 4.59 -8.53
N ALA A 58 9.01 3.51 -8.92
CA ALA A 58 8.40 3.36 -10.23
C ALA A 58 7.11 4.18 -10.40
N HIS A 59 6.47 4.59 -9.30
CA HIS A 59 5.15 5.23 -9.32
C HIS A 59 5.18 6.69 -8.81
N PRO A 60 5.37 7.70 -9.70
CA PRO A 60 5.33 9.12 -9.37
C PRO A 60 4.05 9.57 -8.65
N ALA A 61 2.91 8.91 -8.86
CA ALA A 61 1.66 9.26 -8.19
C ALA A 61 1.78 9.16 -6.66
N LEU A 62 2.71 8.37 -6.14
CA LEU A 62 2.99 8.26 -4.70
C LEU A 62 3.97 9.35 -4.21
N ARG A 63 4.53 10.16 -5.10
CA ARG A 63 5.59 11.16 -4.83
C ARG A 63 5.17 12.54 -5.38
N PRO A 64 3.95 13.04 -5.08
CA PRO A 64 3.51 14.30 -5.65
C PRO A 64 4.38 15.45 -5.13
N LEU A 65 4.65 16.43 -5.99
CA LEU A 65 5.39 17.64 -5.60
C LEU A 65 4.56 18.56 -4.71
N ASN A 66 3.24 18.56 -4.92
CA ASN A 66 2.26 19.35 -4.18
C ASN A 66 1.26 18.41 -3.47
N PHE A 67 0.40 18.97 -2.62
CA PHE A 67 -0.75 18.22 -2.11
C PHE A 67 -1.65 17.74 -3.25
N TYR A 68 -2.21 16.54 -3.12
CA TYR A 68 -3.20 16.01 -4.06
C TYR A 68 -4.42 16.95 -4.12
N SER A 69 -4.85 17.29 -5.33
CA SER A 69 -6.09 18.03 -5.55
C SER A 69 -7.29 17.08 -5.66
N SER A 70 -8.48 17.59 -5.37
CA SER A 70 -9.75 16.93 -5.69
C SER A 70 -10.29 17.36 -7.07
N VAL A 71 -9.39 17.66 -8.01
CA VAL A 71 -9.73 18.20 -9.33
C VAL A 71 -9.13 17.29 -10.39
N ASP A 72 -9.91 17.03 -11.42
CA ASP A 72 -9.45 16.43 -12.67
C ASP A 72 -8.83 17.52 -13.56
N THR A 73 -7.57 17.36 -13.92
CA THR A 73 -6.81 18.30 -14.77
C THR A 73 -6.53 17.77 -16.18
N ASN A 74 -6.96 16.55 -16.48
CA ASN A 74 -6.72 15.88 -17.77
C ASN A 74 -7.99 15.37 -18.49
N SER A 75 -9.17 15.66 -17.93
CA SER A 75 -10.50 15.33 -18.46
C SER A 75 -10.81 13.83 -18.58
N ASN A 76 -10.19 13.00 -17.73
CA ASN A 76 -10.48 11.56 -17.68
C ASN A 76 -11.56 11.17 -16.65
N ILE A 77 -12.19 12.16 -16.01
CA ILE A 77 -13.26 12.01 -15.01
C ILE A 77 -12.73 11.45 -13.67
N MET A 78 -11.45 11.67 -13.38
CA MET A 78 -10.79 11.21 -12.16
C MET A 78 -10.05 12.35 -11.45
N GLU A 79 -10.31 12.55 -10.16
CA GLU A 79 -9.46 13.42 -9.36
C GLU A 79 -8.11 12.76 -9.08
N GLN A 80 -7.08 13.58 -8.86
CA GLN A 80 -5.76 13.12 -8.43
C GLN A 80 -5.82 12.14 -7.25
N LEU A 81 -6.71 12.39 -6.28
CA LEU A 81 -6.97 11.49 -5.17
C LEU A 81 -8.46 11.48 -4.81
N ARG A 82 -9.02 10.28 -4.60
CA ARG A 82 -10.36 10.09 -4.03
C ARG A 82 -10.36 9.07 -2.91
N TRP A 83 -11.01 9.40 -1.80
CA TRP A 83 -11.20 8.51 -0.65
C TRP A 83 -12.47 7.67 -0.77
N PHE A 84 -12.39 6.41 -0.35
CA PHE A 84 -13.46 5.43 -0.42
C PHE A 84 -13.65 4.71 0.92
N LYS A 85 -14.91 4.47 1.25
CA LYS A 85 -15.34 3.53 2.29
C LYS A 85 -15.22 2.09 1.77
N PRO A 86 -15.24 1.07 2.65
CA PRO A 86 -15.27 -0.33 2.23
C PRO A 86 -16.44 -0.69 1.32
N ASP A 87 -17.60 -0.04 1.48
CA ASP A 87 -18.78 -0.29 0.65
C ASP A 87 -18.64 0.19 -0.81
N GLY A 88 -17.54 0.86 -1.16
CA GLY A 88 -17.24 1.43 -2.48
C GLY A 88 -17.76 2.85 -2.67
N GLY A 89 -18.53 3.38 -1.70
CA GLY A 89 -18.96 4.76 -1.68
C GLY A 89 -17.81 5.70 -1.30
N VAL A 90 -17.93 6.96 -1.71
CA VAL A 90 -16.98 8.02 -1.35
C VAL A 90 -17.04 8.26 0.16
N ALA A 91 -15.87 8.38 0.81
CA ALA A 91 -15.82 8.74 2.23
C ALA A 91 -16.25 10.20 2.41
N ASP A 92 -17.29 10.41 3.21
CA ASP A 92 -17.86 11.71 3.55
C ASP A 92 -17.44 12.15 4.95
N THR A 93 -17.86 13.35 5.36
CA THR A 93 -17.57 13.91 6.69
C THR A 93 -18.04 12.99 7.81
N ALA A 94 -19.23 12.40 7.71
CA ALA A 94 -19.75 11.49 8.73
C ALA A 94 -18.87 10.23 8.87
N TYR A 95 -18.31 9.72 7.77
CA TYR A 95 -17.36 8.62 7.80
C TYR A 95 -16.05 9.02 8.49
N PHE A 96 -15.51 10.20 8.18
CA PHE A 96 -14.26 10.68 8.79
C PHE A 96 -14.40 11.02 10.28
N ASP A 97 -15.55 11.54 10.70
CA ASP A 97 -15.79 11.96 12.08
C ASP A 97 -16.15 10.79 13.02
N ASN A 98 -16.46 9.61 12.48
CA ASN A 98 -16.82 8.46 13.30
C ASN A 98 -15.57 7.64 13.72
N PRO A 99 -15.19 7.64 15.01
CA PRO A 99 -14.00 6.94 15.49
C PRO A 99 -14.11 5.40 15.44
N SER A 100 -15.30 4.86 15.18
CA SER A 100 -15.54 3.42 15.01
C SER A 100 -15.20 2.94 13.59
N ASN A 101 -14.90 3.85 12.65
CA ASN A 101 -14.47 3.50 11.31
C ASN A 101 -12.97 3.23 11.32
N HIS A 102 -12.58 1.97 11.10
CA HIS A 102 -11.19 1.53 11.17
C HIS A 102 -10.59 1.14 9.81
N SER A 103 -11.38 1.22 8.74
CA SER A 103 -10.97 0.76 7.41
C SER A 103 -11.18 1.87 6.40
N ILE A 104 -10.26 2.06 5.47
CA ILE A 104 -10.32 3.15 4.50
C ILE A 104 -9.58 2.74 3.24
N ALA A 105 -9.97 3.30 2.10
CA ALA A 105 -9.21 3.18 0.88
C ALA A 105 -9.10 4.51 0.14
N TYR A 106 -8.16 4.60 -0.78
CA TYR A 106 -8.05 5.71 -1.70
C TYR A 106 -7.59 5.24 -3.07
N ARG A 107 -8.04 5.96 -4.10
CA ARG A 107 -7.56 5.83 -5.48
C ARG A 107 -6.76 7.08 -5.83
N LEU A 108 -5.62 6.88 -6.47
CA LEU A 108 -4.84 7.90 -7.15
C LEU A 108 -5.05 7.78 -8.65
N ASP A 109 -5.31 8.91 -9.31
CA ASP A 109 -5.14 8.97 -10.76
C ASP A 109 -3.66 9.06 -11.09
N GLY A 110 -3.10 7.99 -11.68
CA GLY A 110 -1.69 7.97 -12.03
C GLY A 110 -1.36 8.87 -13.23
N THR A 111 -2.32 9.11 -14.11
CA THR A 111 -2.11 9.89 -15.34
C THR A 111 -1.83 11.36 -15.05
N GLU A 112 -2.34 11.88 -13.93
CA GLU A 112 -2.05 13.25 -13.42
C GLU A 112 -0.59 13.44 -12.98
N PHE A 113 0.17 12.35 -12.81
CA PHE A 113 1.54 12.38 -12.29
C PHE A 113 2.56 11.79 -13.27
N GLY A 114 2.15 11.46 -14.50
CA GLY A 114 3.01 10.74 -15.45
C GLY A 114 3.37 9.33 -14.97
N ASP A 115 2.47 8.69 -14.23
CA ASP A 115 2.65 7.34 -13.74
C ASP A 115 2.42 6.30 -14.85
N SER A 116 3.12 5.17 -14.73
CA SER A 116 2.95 4.02 -15.64
C SER A 116 1.65 3.25 -15.39
N ALA A 117 1.13 3.28 -14.16
CA ALA A 117 -0.18 2.76 -13.82
C ALA A 117 -1.22 3.86 -14.06
N SER A 118 -2.30 3.54 -14.78
CA SER A 118 -3.39 4.52 -15.00
C SER A 118 -4.06 4.95 -13.69
N SER A 119 -4.13 4.05 -12.71
CA SER A 119 -4.57 4.37 -11.36
C SER A 119 -3.91 3.43 -10.36
N ILE A 120 -3.79 3.90 -9.11
CA ILE A 120 -3.33 3.10 -7.97
C ILE A 120 -4.43 3.11 -6.92
N TYR A 121 -4.84 1.96 -6.43
CA TYR A 121 -5.80 1.84 -5.33
C TYR A 121 -5.13 1.20 -4.12
N ILE A 122 -5.26 1.85 -2.96
CA ILE A 122 -4.69 1.38 -1.70
C ILE A 122 -5.82 1.28 -0.69
N ALA A 123 -5.99 0.10 -0.10
CA ALA A 123 -6.91 -0.11 1.01
C ALA A 123 -6.14 -0.52 2.27
N TYR A 124 -6.53 0.08 3.39
CA TYR A 124 -6.04 -0.27 4.72
C TYR A 124 -7.21 -0.77 5.54
N ASN A 125 -7.15 -2.05 5.95
CA ASN A 125 -8.07 -2.61 6.91
C ASN A 125 -7.47 -2.51 8.31
N GLY A 126 -7.71 -1.38 8.99
CA GLY A 126 -7.33 -1.23 10.39
C GLY A 126 -8.27 -1.97 11.35
N TRP A 127 -9.33 -2.63 10.87
CA TRP A 127 -10.17 -3.50 11.70
C TRP A 127 -9.47 -4.83 12.02
N LYS A 128 -9.95 -5.53 13.06
CA LYS A 128 -9.39 -6.81 13.50
C LYS A 128 -9.85 -8.01 12.65
N ASP A 129 -11.02 -7.91 12.04
CA ASP A 129 -11.62 -8.99 11.23
C ASP A 129 -11.53 -8.66 9.73
N LEU A 130 -11.89 -9.62 8.90
CA LEU A 130 -11.98 -9.45 7.45
C LEU A 130 -12.99 -8.35 7.10
N VAL A 131 -12.60 -7.46 6.18
CA VAL A 131 -13.47 -6.42 5.61
C VAL A 131 -13.51 -6.56 4.10
N ASN A 132 -14.73 -6.56 3.54
CA ASN A 132 -14.95 -6.58 2.10
C ASN A 132 -14.88 -5.15 1.56
N PHE A 133 -13.96 -4.93 0.63
CA PHE A 133 -13.84 -3.68 -0.13
C PHE A 133 -14.47 -3.86 -1.51
N ARG A 134 -15.44 -3.02 -1.85
CA ARG A 134 -15.97 -2.90 -3.21
C ARG A 134 -15.07 -1.95 -4.00
N LEU A 135 -14.44 -2.47 -5.05
CA LEU A 135 -13.48 -1.72 -5.84
C LEU A 135 -14.18 -0.65 -6.70
N PRO A 136 -13.69 0.61 -6.70
CA PRO A 136 -14.25 1.66 -7.52
C PRO A 136 -13.87 1.46 -9.00
N TRP A 137 -14.43 2.29 -9.87
CA TRP A 137 -14.07 2.34 -11.28
C TRP A 137 -12.54 2.51 -11.48
N PRO A 138 -11.86 1.64 -12.25
CA PRO A 138 -10.40 1.72 -12.46
C PRO A 138 -9.98 2.69 -13.57
N GLY A 139 -10.94 3.31 -14.28
CA GLY A 139 -10.68 4.06 -15.51
C GLY A 139 -11.23 3.34 -16.75
N ASN A 140 -11.31 4.07 -17.87
CA ASN A 140 -11.96 3.58 -19.09
C ASN A 140 -11.20 2.38 -19.68
N GLY A 141 -11.89 1.24 -19.83
CA GLY A 141 -11.32 0.00 -20.37
C GLY A 141 -10.26 -0.65 -19.48
N LYS A 142 -10.21 -0.31 -18.20
CA LYS A 142 -9.20 -0.79 -17.24
C LYS A 142 -9.74 -1.86 -16.30
N THR A 143 -8.84 -2.64 -15.72
CA THR A 143 -9.14 -3.57 -14.61
C THR A 143 -8.08 -3.47 -13.52
N TRP A 144 -8.46 -3.84 -12.29
CA TRP A 144 -7.59 -3.86 -11.13
C TRP A 144 -6.74 -5.12 -11.10
N TYR A 145 -5.44 -4.93 -10.91
CA TYR A 145 -4.46 -5.97 -10.69
C TYR A 145 -3.79 -5.79 -9.33
N ARG A 146 -3.71 -6.86 -8.54
CA ARG A 146 -3.07 -6.85 -7.24
C ARG A 146 -1.56 -6.89 -7.38
N VAL A 147 -0.93 -5.88 -6.78
CA VAL A 147 0.52 -5.76 -6.61
C VAL A 147 0.94 -6.38 -5.28
N MET A 148 0.24 -6.02 -4.20
CA MET A 148 0.59 -6.39 -2.83
C MET A 148 -0.66 -6.68 -2.01
N ASP A 149 -0.54 -7.66 -1.11
CA ASP A 149 -1.45 -7.86 0.03
C ASP A 149 -0.62 -8.34 1.23
N SER A 150 -0.67 -7.60 2.34
CA SER A 150 0.12 -7.89 3.56
C SER A 150 -0.45 -9.02 4.43
N SER A 151 -1.57 -9.62 4.04
CA SER A 151 -2.20 -10.71 4.78
C SER A 151 -1.32 -11.96 4.81
N SER A 152 -1.37 -12.72 5.91
CA SER A 152 -0.54 -13.92 6.11
C SER A 152 -0.71 -14.99 5.04
N TRP A 153 -1.92 -15.15 4.48
CA TRP A 153 -2.17 -16.11 3.40
C TRP A 153 -1.31 -15.84 2.16
N ASN A 154 -0.84 -14.60 1.96
CA ASN A 154 -0.07 -14.17 0.80
C ASN A 154 1.46 -14.24 1.03
N GLU A 155 1.91 -14.66 2.21
CA GLU A 155 3.35 -14.84 2.52
C GLU A 155 4.01 -15.86 1.59
N VAL A 156 3.25 -16.89 1.16
CA VAL A 156 3.72 -17.89 0.19
C VAL A 156 4.09 -17.30 -1.17
N SER A 157 3.58 -16.11 -1.49
CA SER A 157 3.90 -15.36 -2.71
C SER A 157 4.81 -14.15 -2.43
N GLY A 158 5.34 -14.05 -1.21
CA GLY A 158 6.20 -12.95 -0.76
C GLY A 158 5.48 -11.61 -0.54
N ASN A 159 4.14 -11.62 -0.42
CA ASN A 159 3.25 -10.48 -0.23
C ASN A 159 3.24 -9.39 -1.31
N ILE A 160 4.24 -9.33 -2.19
CA ILE A 160 4.37 -8.37 -3.29
C ILE A 160 5.00 -9.03 -4.52
N VAL A 161 4.35 -8.83 -5.67
CA VAL A 161 4.75 -9.40 -6.96
C VAL A 161 5.81 -8.56 -7.66
N ASN A 162 6.51 -9.16 -8.63
CA ASN A 162 7.38 -8.42 -9.53
C ASN A 162 6.55 -7.61 -10.55
N PRO A 163 7.07 -6.49 -11.08
CA PRO A 163 6.42 -5.78 -12.17
C PRO A 163 6.08 -6.71 -13.34
N GLY A 164 4.85 -6.63 -13.84
CA GLY A 164 4.34 -7.50 -14.90
C GLY A 164 3.74 -8.83 -14.40
N SER A 165 3.90 -9.18 -13.12
CA SER A 165 3.34 -10.39 -12.48
C SER A 165 2.14 -10.08 -11.58
N GLU A 166 1.52 -8.91 -11.73
CA GLU A 166 0.35 -8.50 -10.97
C GLU A 166 -0.85 -9.39 -11.29
N VAL A 167 -1.64 -9.71 -10.26
CA VAL A 167 -2.72 -10.71 -10.37
C VAL A 167 -4.04 -10.00 -10.69
N LEU A 168 -4.71 -10.37 -11.78
CA LEU A 168 -6.02 -9.83 -12.14
C LEU A 168 -7.03 -10.08 -11.00
N ILE A 169 -7.66 -9.00 -10.52
CA ILE A 169 -8.71 -9.05 -9.50
C ILE A 169 -10.08 -8.88 -10.14
N GLY A 170 -10.25 -7.87 -11.00
CA GLY A 170 -11.52 -7.59 -11.66
C GLY A 170 -11.70 -6.11 -11.99
N GLY A 171 -12.93 -5.72 -12.36
CA GLY A 171 -13.27 -4.33 -12.68
C GLY A 171 -13.93 -3.59 -11.52
N GLU A 172 -14.67 -2.54 -11.85
CA GLU A 172 -15.57 -1.85 -10.93
C GLU A 172 -16.54 -2.84 -10.24
N ASN A 173 -16.89 -2.57 -8.98
CA ASN A 173 -17.79 -3.36 -8.15
C ASN A 173 -17.28 -4.75 -7.74
N THR A 174 -16.10 -5.17 -8.19
CA THR A 174 -15.45 -6.38 -7.68
C THR A 174 -15.27 -6.27 -6.17
N ILE A 175 -15.52 -7.36 -5.45
CA ILE A 175 -15.33 -7.42 -4.00
C ILE A 175 -13.99 -8.07 -3.68
N TYR A 176 -13.16 -7.38 -2.89
CA TYR A 176 -11.91 -7.92 -2.35
C TYR A 176 -12.01 -8.04 -0.82
N GLY A 177 -11.90 -9.27 -0.30
CA GLY A 177 -11.85 -9.51 1.14
C GLY A 177 -10.44 -9.29 1.68
N LEU A 178 -10.23 -8.18 2.40
CA LEU A 178 -8.94 -7.86 3.01
C LEU A 178 -8.94 -8.33 4.47
N HIS A 179 -7.97 -9.17 4.86
CA HIS A 179 -7.87 -9.65 6.24
C HIS A 179 -7.66 -8.49 7.23
N GLY A 180 -7.97 -8.74 8.49
CA GLY A 180 -7.75 -7.78 9.57
C GLY A 180 -6.30 -7.32 9.63
N ARG A 181 -6.09 -6.03 9.91
CA ARG A 181 -4.77 -5.37 9.94
C ARG A 181 -4.00 -5.47 8.61
N GLY A 182 -4.72 -5.68 7.50
CA GLY A 182 -4.15 -5.84 6.17
C GLY A 182 -4.00 -4.53 5.40
N VAL A 183 -3.05 -4.50 4.46
CA VAL A 183 -2.88 -3.46 3.46
C VAL A 183 -2.90 -4.10 2.08
N LEU A 184 -3.74 -3.57 1.20
CA LEU A 184 -3.88 -3.96 -0.21
C LEU A 184 -3.35 -2.85 -1.12
N VAL A 185 -2.64 -3.23 -2.18
CA VAL A 185 -2.23 -2.33 -3.26
C VAL A 185 -2.63 -2.93 -4.60
N LEU A 186 -3.40 -2.18 -5.37
CA LEU A 186 -3.80 -2.50 -6.73
C LEU A 186 -3.30 -1.42 -7.70
N ILE A 187 -3.04 -1.83 -8.94
CA ILE A 187 -2.84 -0.92 -10.07
C ILE A 187 -3.88 -1.21 -11.15
N ALA A 188 -4.30 -0.18 -11.88
CA ALA A 188 -5.19 -0.31 -13.02
C ALA A 188 -4.38 -0.45 -14.33
N LYS A 189 -4.65 -1.51 -15.09
CA LYS A 189 -4.05 -1.78 -16.40
C LYS A 189 -5.10 -1.85 -17.50
#